data_AF-A0AAQ0D6H9-F1
#
_entry.id   AF-A0AAQ0D6H9-F1
#
_cell.length_a   1.000
_cell.length_b   1.000
_cell.length_c   1.000
_cell.angle_alpha   90.00
_cell.angle_beta   90.00
_cell.angle_gamma   90.00
#
_symmetry.space_group_name_H-M   'P 1'
#
loop_
_entity.id
_entity.type
_entity.pdbx_description
1 polymer ?
#
loop_
_entity_poly.entity_id
_entity_poly.type
_entity_poly.pdbx_seq_one_letter_code
_entity_poly.pdbx_strand_id
1 'polypeptide(L)' 'MIHHQNYKTRNEAVFSIVAYILTFYNSKRVHSTLNDMSHIEFEKKYTTK' A
#
# COMPACT_ATOMS: atom_id res chain seq x y z
N MET A 1 3.24 13.28 -4.20
CA MET A 1 2.24 13.49 -5.26
C MET A 1 0.91 13.02 -4.71
N ILE A 2 -0.07 13.91 -4.54
CA ILE A 2 -1.43 13.54 -4.14
C ILE A 2 -2.27 13.59 -5.41
N HIS A 3 -2.66 12.43 -5.92
CA HIS A 3 -3.50 12.32 -7.11
C HIS A 3 -4.96 12.46 -6.70
N HIS A 4 -5.55 13.62 -6.98
CA HIS A 4 -6.99 13.81 -6.83
C HIS A 4 -7.70 13.20 -8.03
N GLN A 5 -8.70 12.37 -7.76
CA GLN A 5 -9.55 11.74 -8.78
C GLN A 5 -11.01 11.82 -8.33
N ASN A 6 -11.88 12.17 -9.27
CA ASN A 6 -13.33 12.10 -9.08
C ASN A 6 -13.82 10.72 -9.51
N TYR A 7 -14.56 10.05 -8.63
CA TYR A 7 -15.15 8.74 -8.88
C TYR A 7 -16.66 8.88 -9.08
N LYS A 8 -17.22 8.13 -10.02
CA LYS A 8 -18.67 8.15 -10.27
C LYS A 8 -19.40 7.30 -9.23
N THR A 9 -18.75 6.24 -8.75
CA THR A 9 -19.31 5.36 -7.73
C THR A 9 -18.34 5.11 -6.59
N ARG A 10 -18.87 4.73 -5.42
CA ARG A 10 -18.08 4.32 -4.27
C ARG A 10 -17.20 3.10 -4.59
N ASN A 11 -17.69 2.16 -5.40
CA ASN A 11 -16.96 0.94 -5.73
C ASN A 11 -15.70 1.23 -6.55
N GLU A 12 -15.76 2.19 -7.48
CA GLU A 12 -14.58 2.64 -8.22
C GLU A 12 -13.53 3.24 -7.29
N ALA A 13 -13.95 4.08 -6.33
CA ALA A 13 -13.04 4.67 -5.35
C ALA A 13 -12.37 3.59 -4.49
N VAL A 14 -13.14 2.62 -4.00
CA VAL A 14 -12.61 1.50 -3.21
C VAL A 14 -11.62 0.67 -4.03
N PHE A 15 -11.94 0.35 -5.28
CA PHE A 15 -11.05 -0.42 -6.16
C PHE A 15 -9.73 0.31 -6.38
N SER A 16 -9.77 1.62 -6.65
CA SER A 16 -8.57 2.46 -6.83
C SER A 16 -7.70 2.48 -5.58
N ILE A 17 -8.30 2.62 -4.39
CA ILE A 17 -7.58 2.56 -3.10
C ILE A 17 -6.92 1.20 -2.91
N VAL A 18 -7.64 0.10 -3.13
CA VAL A 18 -7.09 -1.26 -2.99
C VAL A 18 -5.95 -1.49 -3.96
N ALA A 19 -6.11 -1.07 -5.22
CA ALA A 19 -5.05 -1.17 -6.23
C ALA A 19 -3.81 -0.38 -5.81
N TYR A 20 -3.97 0.85 -5.31
CA TYR A 20 -2.86 1.65 -4.81
C TYR A 20 -2.14 0.98 -3.63
N ILE A 21 -2.89 0.44 -2.67
CA ILE A 21 -2.33 -0.23 -1.48
C ILE A 21 -1.49 -1.44 -1.90
N LEU A 22 -2.04 -2.31 -2.75
CA LEU A 22 -1.42 -3.57 -3.12
C LEU A 22 -0.24 -3.42 -4.08
N THR A 23 -0.37 -2.53 -5.06
CA THR A 23 0.65 -2.40 -6.12
C THR A 23 1.78 -1.44 -5.73
N PHE A 24 1.49 -0.40 -4.96
CA PHE A 24 2.43 0.66 -4.66
C PHE A 24 2.71 0.81 -3.17
N TYR A 25 1.70 1.06 -2.33
CA TYR A 25 1.94 1.45 -0.95
C TYR A 25 2.68 0.36 -0.16
N ASN A 26 2.16 -0.87 -0.14
CA ASN A 26 2.72 -1.96 0.66
C ASN A 26 4.15 -2.36 0.22
N SER A 27 4.48 -2.15 -1.06
CA SER A 27 5.78 -2.51 -1.64
C SER A 27 6.81 -1.38 -1.64
N LYS A 28 6.38 -0.11 -1.57
CA LYS A 28 7.26 1.06 -1.69
C LYS A 28 7.33 1.92 -0.44
N ARG A 29 6.28 1.94 0.39
CA ARG A 29 6.25 2.82 1.56
C ARG A 29 7.05 2.19 2.69
N VAL A 30 8.17 2.81 3.01
CA VAL A 30 8.98 2.49 4.19
C VAL A 30 8.41 3.17 5.42
N HIS A 31 8.53 2.49 6.56
CA HIS A 31 8.08 2.98 7.85
C HIS A 31 9.21 2.92 8.88
N SER A 32 9.50 4.04 9.55
CA SER A 32 10.54 4.10 10.58
C SER A 32 10.26 3.15 11.76
N THR A 33 8.99 2.90 12.06
CA THR A 33 8.56 1.89 13.06
C THR A 33 8.87 0.46 12.63
N LEU A 34 9.08 0.21 11.34
CA LEU A 34 9.50 -1.07 10.77
C LEU A 34 10.99 -1.08 10.43
N ASN A 35 11.81 -0.24 11.09
CA ASN A 35 13.24 -0.10 10.81
C ASN A 35 13.51 0.21 9.33
N ASP A 36 12.74 1.17 8.80
CA ASP A 36 12.78 1.66 7.42
C ASP A 36 12.53 0.59 6.34
N MET A 37 11.81 -0.48 6.71
CA MET A 37 11.32 -1.49 5.77
C MET A 37 9.92 -1.14 5.25
N SER A 38 9.62 -1.61 4.04
CA SER A 38 8.25 -1.68 3.54
C SER A 38 7.47 -2.80 4.21
N HIS A 39 6.14 -2.75 4.11
CA HIS A 39 5.27 -3.76 4.71
C HIS A 39 5.57 -5.17 4.14
N ILE A 40 5.74 -5.28 2.82
CA ILE A 40 6.08 -6.56 2.17
C ILE A 40 7.45 -7.09 2.63
N GLU A 41 8.45 -6.22 2.79
CA GLU A 41 9.77 -6.63 3.28
C GLU A 41 9.71 -7.12 4.72
N PHE A 42 8.93 -6.42 5.55
CA PHE A 42 8.66 -6.85 6.92
C PHE A 42 7.98 -8.22 6.94
N GLU A 43 6.87 -8.39 6.22
CA GLU A 43 6.18 -9.69 6.14
C GLU A 43 7.14 -10.79 5.66
N LYS A 44 7.90 -10.58 4.57
CA LYS A 44 8.87 -11.58 4.09
C LYS A 44 9.90 -11.96 5.17
N LYS A 45 10.40 -10.99 5.92
CA LYS A 45 11.42 -11.21 6.96
C LYS A 45 10.90 -11.98 8.16
N TYR A 46 9.62 -11.82 8.52
CA TYR A 46 9.06 -12.35 9.77
C TYR A 46 7.99 -13.45 9.57
N THR A 47 7.48 -13.65 8.35
CA THR A 47 6.50 -14.69 8.00
C THR A 47 7.14 -15.99 7.52
N THR A 48 8.47 -16.12 7.57
CA THR A 48 9.12 -17.41 7.29
C THR A 48 8.89 -18.36 8.47
N LYS A 49 7.86 -19.21 8.35
CA LYS A 49 7.67 -20.45 9.11
C LYS A 49 7.84 -21.64 8.17
#